data_AF-A0A163LC40-F1
#
_entry.id   AF-A0A163LC40-F1
#
_cell.length_a   1.000
_cell.length_b   1.000
_cell.length_c   1.000
_cell.angle_alpha   90.00
_cell.angle_beta   90.00
_cell.angle_gamma   90.00
#
_symmetry.space_group_name_H-M   'P 1'
#
loop_
_entity.id
_entity.type
_entity.pdbx_description
1 polymer ?
#
loop_
_entity_poly.entity_id
_entity_poly.type
_entity_poly.pdbx_seq_one_letter_code
_entity_poly.pdbx_strand_id
1 'polypeptide(L)'
;MSAVRDILTSGRFVTVDYLGEDTTDPAQATATVDAYLSLLRSYATLSEIAGTQHSLEVSLKLSALGQSLPGDGEKIALANAHRIVTAADEVGAWVTVDAEDHTTTDSTLSIVEELRRDFPTLGTVLQAYLHRTEADCRHFSGSGSRIRLCKGAYKEPAGVAFQKAAEVDASYPRISSSRCSSASATANNADW
;
A
#
# COMPACT_ATOMS: atom_id res chain seq x y z
N MET A 1 19.74 4.36 -0.66
CA MET A 1 19.96 3.88 0.72
C MET A 1 20.43 4.95 1.71
N SER A 2 21.19 5.98 1.32
CA SER A 2 21.62 7.04 2.27
C SER A 2 20.42 7.72 2.97
N ALA A 3 19.43 8.18 2.20
CA ALA A 3 18.24 8.81 2.77
C ALA A 3 17.48 7.91 3.77
N VAL A 4 17.33 6.62 3.46
CA VAL A 4 16.71 5.64 4.37
C VAL A 4 17.50 5.57 5.68
N ARG A 5 18.83 5.43 5.60
CA ARG A 5 19.70 5.40 6.78
C ARG A 5 19.57 6.68 7.60
N ASP A 6 19.64 7.85 6.97
CA ASP A 6 19.61 9.13 7.67
C ASP A 6 18.27 9.34 8.42
N ILE A 7 17.14 8.93 7.81
CA ILE A 7 15.83 8.98 8.45
C ILE A 7 15.78 8.00 9.63
N LEU A 8 16.21 6.76 9.45
CA LEU A 8 16.22 5.74 10.53
C LEU A 8 17.12 6.15 11.70
N THR A 9 18.33 6.66 11.43
CA THR A 9 19.26 7.14 12.47
C THR A 9 18.71 8.34 13.25
N SER A 10 17.81 9.12 12.65
CA SER A 10 17.09 10.19 13.36
C SER A 10 15.91 9.70 14.21
N GLY A 11 15.68 8.39 14.32
CA GLY A 11 14.59 7.79 15.10
C GLY A 11 13.22 7.86 14.42
N ARG A 12 13.17 8.12 13.11
CA ARG A 12 11.94 8.18 12.32
C ARG A 12 11.78 6.92 11.50
N PHE A 13 10.54 6.47 11.31
CA PHE A 13 10.22 5.41 10.37
C PHE A 13 10.14 5.98 8.95
N VAL A 14 10.35 5.12 7.96
CA VAL A 14 10.38 5.49 6.55
C VAL A 14 9.54 4.54 5.73
N THR A 15 8.75 5.09 4.81
CA THR A 15 8.13 4.33 3.73
C THR A 15 8.83 4.67 2.42
N VAL A 16 9.14 3.67 1.60
CA VAL A 16 9.77 3.82 0.29
C VAL A 16 8.81 3.37 -0.80
N ASP A 17 8.69 4.19 -1.83
CA ASP A 17 7.89 3.92 -3.04
C ASP A 17 8.85 3.93 -4.24
N TYR A 18 8.84 2.86 -5.03
CA TYR A 18 9.55 2.82 -6.31
C TYR A 18 8.66 3.42 -7.39
N LEU A 19 9.11 4.51 -7.99
CA LEU A 19 8.31 5.30 -8.92
C LEU A 19 8.03 4.54 -10.22
N GLY A 20 6.74 4.32 -10.49
CA GLY A 20 6.20 3.70 -11.69
C GLY A 20 4.75 3.29 -11.44
N GLU A 21 3.90 3.38 -12.45
CA GLU A 21 2.50 2.96 -12.44
C GLU A 21 2.08 2.58 -13.86
N ASP A 22 0.96 1.86 -13.99
CA ASP A 22 0.30 1.54 -15.27
C ASP A 22 1.19 0.85 -16.32
N THR A 23 2.08 -0.05 -15.89
CA THR A 23 2.88 -0.79 -16.87
C THR A 23 2.02 -1.77 -17.68
N THR A 24 2.15 -1.67 -19.00
CA THR A 24 1.66 -2.68 -19.95
C THR A 24 2.80 -3.56 -20.49
N ASP A 25 4.00 -3.43 -19.94
CA ASP A 25 5.20 -4.18 -20.31
C ASP A 25 5.63 -5.13 -19.18
N PRO A 26 5.58 -6.46 -19.40
CA PRO A 26 6.06 -7.44 -18.42
C PRO A 26 7.51 -7.23 -17.98
N ALA A 27 8.37 -6.68 -18.84
CA ALA A 27 9.77 -6.40 -18.50
C ALA A 27 9.88 -5.27 -17.46
N GLN A 28 9.04 -4.24 -17.56
CA GLN A 28 8.97 -3.16 -16.56
C GLN A 28 8.41 -3.65 -15.22
N ALA A 29 7.43 -4.56 -15.23
CA ALA A 29 6.94 -5.20 -14.01
C ALA A 29 8.07 -5.99 -13.32
N THR A 30 8.84 -6.76 -14.10
CA THR A 30 10.01 -7.49 -13.61
C THR A 30 11.06 -6.56 -13.00
N ALA A 31 11.39 -5.46 -13.69
CA ALA A 31 12.35 -4.47 -13.20
C ALA A 31 11.88 -3.81 -11.89
N THR A 32 10.58 -3.54 -11.74
CA THR A 32 9.98 -3.02 -10.50
C THR A 32 10.16 -3.99 -9.34
N VAL A 33 9.85 -5.28 -9.56
CA VAL A 33 10.08 -6.33 -8.55
C VAL A 33 11.55 -6.40 -8.16
N ASP A 34 12.46 -6.41 -9.14
CA ASP A 34 13.89 -6.49 -8.87
C ASP A 34 14.42 -5.28 -8.08
N ALA A 35 13.85 -4.10 -8.32
CA ALA A 35 14.17 -2.89 -7.56
C ALA A 35 13.75 -3.01 -6.09
N TYR A 36 12.54 -3.49 -5.80
CA TYR A 36 12.09 -3.74 -4.42
C TYR A 36 12.93 -4.81 -3.73
N LEU A 37 13.22 -5.93 -4.41
CA LEU A 37 14.06 -6.98 -3.86
C LEU A 37 15.49 -6.48 -3.57
N SER A 38 16.03 -5.62 -4.43
CA SER A 38 17.34 -4.98 -4.21
C SER A 38 17.33 -4.03 -3.01
N LEU A 39 16.28 -3.22 -2.86
CA LEU A 39 16.07 -2.36 -1.71
C LEU A 39 16.03 -3.16 -0.41
N LEU A 40 15.23 -4.23 -0.36
CA LEU A 40 15.04 -5.06 0.83
C LEU A 40 16.33 -5.81 1.20
N ARG A 41 17.05 -6.37 0.22
CA ARG A 41 18.40 -6.94 0.45
C ARG A 41 19.37 -5.89 1.03
N SER A 42 19.32 -4.66 0.52
CA SER A 42 20.16 -3.58 1.04
C SER A 42 19.77 -3.21 2.48
N TYR A 43 18.48 -3.18 2.79
CA TYR A 43 17.97 -2.93 4.14
C TYR A 43 18.37 -4.03 5.14
N ALA A 44 18.41 -5.29 4.72
CA ALA A 44 18.89 -6.40 5.56
C ALA A 44 20.28 -6.10 6.17
N THR A 45 21.17 -5.48 5.38
CA THR A 45 22.52 -5.08 5.82
C THR A 45 22.55 -3.88 6.78
N LEU A 46 21.42 -3.17 6.93
CA LEU A 46 21.27 -2.01 7.82
C LEU A 46 20.54 -2.35 9.11
N SER A 47 19.91 -3.52 9.20
CA SER A 47 18.99 -3.89 10.28
C SER A 47 19.63 -3.79 11.68
N GLU A 48 20.94 -4.02 11.79
CA GLU A 48 21.71 -3.81 13.04
C GLU A 48 21.68 -2.36 13.54
N ILE A 49 21.55 -1.39 12.64
CA ILE A 49 21.57 0.06 12.93
C ILE A 49 20.15 0.58 13.21
N ALA A 50 19.14 -0.06 12.63
CA ALA A 50 17.76 0.38 12.73
C ALA A 50 17.16 0.17 14.14
N GLY A 51 17.74 -0.73 14.96
CA GLY A 51 17.41 -0.96 16.38
C GLY A 51 15.96 -1.34 16.68
N THR A 52 15.10 -1.32 15.67
CA THR A 52 13.64 -1.40 15.74
C THR A 52 13.17 -2.15 14.49
N GLN A 53 12.52 -3.29 14.72
CA GLN A 53 11.81 -4.00 13.65
C GLN A 53 10.74 -3.08 13.06
N HIS A 54 10.44 -3.27 11.77
CA HIS A 54 9.38 -2.55 11.07
C HIS A 54 9.56 -1.02 10.96
N SER A 55 10.79 -0.55 11.08
CA SER A 55 11.13 0.86 10.87
C SER A 55 11.19 1.26 9.38
N LEU A 56 11.30 0.27 8.49
CA LEU A 56 11.09 0.41 7.05
C LEU A 56 9.72 -0.17 6.66
N GLU A 57 9.02 0.58 5.81
CA GLU A 57 7.89 0.12 5.02
C GLU A 57 8.16 0.31 3.52
N VAL A 58 7.61 -0.55 2.66
CA VAL A 58 7.52 -0.31 1.22
C VAL A 58 6.06 -0.16 0.79
N SER A 59 5.78 0.79 -0.10
CA SER A 59 4.43 1.00 -0.66
C SER A 59 4.40 0.41 -2.08
N LEU A 60 3.44 -0.46 -2.41
CA LEU A 60 3.35 -1.15 -3.70
C LEU A 60 2.16 -0.65 -4.50
N LYS A 61 2.36 -0.33 -5.78
CA LYS A 61 1.28 -0.15 -6.77
C LYS A 61 1.18 -1.40 -7.62
N LEU A 62 -0.01 -2.01 -7.70
CA LEU A 62 -0.16 -3.29 -8.38
C LEU A 62 -0.14 -3.13 -9.90
N SER A 63 -0.55 -1.96 -10.41
CA SER A 63 -0.39 -1.61 -11.81
C SER A 63 1.07 -1.76 -12.25
N ALA A 64 2.03 -1.28 -11.45
CA ALA A 64 3.46 -1.39 -11.68
C ALA A 64 4.00 -2.83 -11.59
N LEU A 65 3.24 -3.73 -10.96
CA LEU A 65 3.56 -5.17 -10.86
C LEU A 65 2.87 -6.01 -11.94
N GLY A 66 2.15 -5.37 -12.86
CA GLY A 66 1.55 -6.01 -14.03
C GLY A 66 0.04 -6.26 -13.94
N GLN A 67 -0.67 -5.62 -13.00
CA GLN A 67 -2.12 -5.81 -12.81
C GLN A 67 -2.91 -5.53 -14.11
N SER A 68 -2.48 -4.54 -14.88
CA SER A 68 -3.12 -4.12 -16.14
C SER A 68 -2.62 -4.90 -17.37
N LEU A 69 -1.78 -5.92 -17.21
CA LEU A 69 -1.31 -6.72 -18.33
C LEU A 69 -2.46 -7.55 -18.94
N PRO A 70 -2.59 -7.60 -20.28
CA PRO A 70 -3.61 -8.39 -20.93
C PRO A 70 -3.56 -9.87 -20.55
N GLY A 71 -4.72 -10.48 -20.30
CA GLY A 71 -4.83 -11.88 -19.91
C GLY A 71 -4.73 -12.08 -18.41
N ASP A 72 -3.58 -12.56 -17.93
CA ASP A 72 -3.37 -12.98 -16.54
C ASP A 72 -2.81 -11.86 -15.63
N GLY A 73 -3.07 -10.59 -15.92
CA GLY A 73 -2.49 -9.43 -15.21
C GLY A 73 -2.63 -9.49 -13.68
N GLU A 74 -3.82 -9.80 -13.16
CA GLU A 74 -4.04 -9.94 -11.71
C GLU A 74 -3.19 -11.05 -11.09
N LYS A 75 -3.06 -12.20 -11.76
CA LYS A 75 -2.24 -13.32 -11.28
C LYS A 75 -0.76 -12.97 -11.31
N ILE A 76 -0.32 -12.23 -12.34
CA ILE A 76 1.05 -11.74 -12.45
C ILE A 76 1.34 -10.75 -11.31
N ALA A 77 0.46 -9.79 -11.08
CA ALA A 77 0.59 -8.81 -9.99
C ALA A 77 0.60 -9.50 -8.62
N LEU A 78 -0.29 -10.46 -8.38
CA LEU A 78 -0.32 -11.26 -7.15
C LEU A 78 1.01 -12.01 -6.94
N ALA A 79 1.50 -12.73 -7.95
CA ALA A 79 2.76 -13.48 -7.85
C ALA A 79 3.96 -12.55 -7.60
N ASN A 80 3.99 -11.39 -8.26
CA ASN A 80 5.03 -10.39 -8.09
C ASN A 80 4.97 -9.74 -6.70
N ALA A 81 3.78 -9.34 -6.24
CA ALA A 81 3.57 -8.79 -4.91
C ALA A 81 3.95 -9.81 -3.83
N HIS A 82 3.55 -11.07 -3.97
CA HIS A 82 3.92 -12.14 -3.03
C HIS A 82 5.43 -12.24 -2.87
N ARG A 83 6.21 -12.23 -3.97
CA ARG A 83 7.68 -12.27 -3.92
C ARG A 83 8.26 -11.11 -3.10
N ILE A 84 7.72 -9.91 -3.27
CA ILE A 84 8.17 -8.72 -2.54
C ILE A 84 7.79 -8.81 -1.06
N VAL A 85 6.55 -9.21 -0.76
CA VAL A 85 6.05 -9.32 0.62
C VAL A 85 6.81 -10.39 1.39
N THR A 86 7.11 -11.54 0.78
CA THR A 86 7.97 -12.56 1.38
C THR A 86 9.35 -11.99 1.74
N ALA A 87 10.02 -11.31 0.79
CA ALA A 87 11.32 -10.72 1.05
C ALA A 87 11.28 -9.59 2.11
N ALA A 88 10.16 -8.87 2.19
CA ALA A 88 9.98 -7.84 3.21
C ALA A 88 9.79 -8.44 4.61
N ASP A 89 9.02 -9.52 4.73
CA ASP A 89 8.82 -10.25 5.98
C ASP A 89 10.14 -10.82 6.52
N GLU A 90 10.97 -11.42 5.65
CA GLU A 90 12.29 -11.96 6.01
C GLU A 90 13.24 -10.93 6.64
N VAL A 91 13.12 -9.65 6.25
CA VAL A 91 13.96 -8.55 6.76
C VAL A 91 13.24 -7.71 7.81
N GLY A 92 12.02 -8.08 8.20
CA GLY A 92 11.19 -7.35 9.15
C GLY A 92 10.77 -5.96 8.66
N ALA A 93 10.60 -5.76 7.36
CA ALA A 93 10.00 -4.57 6.77
C ALA A 93 8.49 -4.73 6.64
N TRP A 94 7.75 -3.62 6.74
CA TRP A 94 6.33 -3.60 6.42
C TRP A 94 6.09 -3.42 4.93
N VAL A 95 4.93 -3.89 4.48
CA VAL A 95 4.42 -3.62 3.13
C VAL A 95 3.02 -3.03 3.25
N THR A 96 2.73 -2.02 2.42
CA THR A 96 1.38 -1.49 2.22
C THR A 96 1.09 -1.45 0.72
N VAL A 97 -0.04 -2.01 0.29
CA VAL A 97 -0.51 -1.89 -1.10
C VAL A 97 -1.26 -0.56 -1.24
N ASP A 98 -0.77 0.33 -2.11
CA ASP A 98 -1.37 1.63 -2.40
C ASP A 98 -2.68 1.48 -3.19
N ALA A 99 -3.58 2.44 -2.98
CA ALA A 99 -4.80 2.55 -3.74
C ALA A 99 -4.55 3.43 -4.96
N GLU A 100 -4.91 2.91 -6.12
CA GLU A 100 -4.82 3.59 -7.41
C GLU A 100 -6.20 4.15 -7.77
N ASP A 101 -6.53 4.36 -9.05
CA ASP A 101 -7.86 4.84 -9.43
C ASP A 101 -8.97 3.80 -9.15
N HIS A 102 -10.22 4.26 -9.17
CA HIS A 102 -11.37 3.44 -8.80
C HIS A 102 -11.55 2.18 -9.65
N THR A 103 -11.03 2.13 -10.88
CA THR A 103 -11.23 1.01 -11.79
C THR A 103 -10.43 -0.23 -11.38
N THR A 104 -9.35 -0.06 -10.62
CA THR A 104 -8.50 -1.15 -10.12
C THR A 104 -8.84 -1.57 -8.69
N THR A 105 -9.71 -0.83 -7.98
CA THR A 105 -9.94 -1.02 -6.55
C THR A 105 -10.36 -2.44 -6.18
N ASP A 106 -11.30 -3.06 -6.92
CA ASP A 106 -11.75 -4.43 -6.62
C ASP A 106 -10.63 -5.47 -6.81
N SER A 107 -9.89 -5.34 -7.91
CA SER A 107 -8.73 -6.19 -8.21
C SER A 107 -7.67 -6.09 -7.12
N THR A 108 -7.37 -4.85 -6.70
CA THR A 108 -6.37 -4.56 -5.67
C THR A 108 -6.78 -5.14 -4.31
N LEU A 109 -8.03 -4.94 -3.90
CA LEU A 109 -8.53 -5.46 -2.63
C LEU A 109 -8.60 -7.00 -2.61
N SER A 110 -8.93 -7.63 -3.74
CA SER A 110 -8.87 -9.09 -3.90
C SER A 110 -7.46 -9.65 -3.71
N ILE A 111 -6.46 -9.02 -4.35
CA ILE A 111 -5.03 -9.39 -4.20
C ILE A 111 -4.56 -9.19 -2.76
N VAL A 112 -4.96 -8.11 -2.09
CA VAL A 112 -4.66 -7.87 -0.67
C VAL A 112 -5.25 -8.97 0.21
N GLU A 113 -6.49 -9.38 -0.03
CA GLU A 113 -7.13 -10.45 0.74
C GLU A 113 -6.39 -11.80 0.58
N GLU A 114 -5.97 -12.13 -0.65
CA GLU A 114 -5.17 -13.32 -0.92
C GLU A 114 -3.84 -13.30 -0.17
N LEU A 115 -3.07 -12.21 -0.31
CA LEU A 115 -1.77 -12.08 0.35
C LEU A 115 -1.88 -12.07 1.88
N ARG A 116 -2.97 -11.53 2.44
CA ARG A 116 -3.18 -11.50 3.90
C ARG A 116 -3.37 -12.88 4.52
N ARG A 117 -3.65 -13.93 3.73
CA ARG A 117 -3.70 -15.31 4.24
C ARG A 117 -2.33 -15.76 4.76
N ASP A 118 -1.27 -15.35 4.07
CA ASP A 118 0.12 -15.67 4.43
C ASP A 118 0.78 -14.53 5.22
N PHE A 119 0.36 -13.28 4.99
CA PHE A 119 0.94 -12.07 5.57
C PHE A 119 -0.13 -11.20 6.27
N PRO A 120 -0.62 -11.57 7.47
CA PRO A 120 -1.74 -10.88 8.14
C PRO A 120 -1.51 -9.39 8.43
N THR A 121 -0.24 -8.98 8.50
CA THR A 121 0.19 -7.58 8.76
C THR A 121 0.30 -6.75 7.48
N LEU A 122 0.03 -7.32 6.29
CA LEU A 122 0.05 -6.56 5.03
C LEU A 122 -0.95 -5.40 5.08
N GLY A 123 -0.43 -4.20 4.86
CA GLY A 123 -1.22 -2.97 4.80
C GLY A 123 -1.94 -2.80 3.47
N THR A 124 -3.03 -2.04 3.49
CA THR A 124 -3.67 -1.52 2.28
C THR A 124 -4.08 -0.06 2.48
N VAL A 125 -4.11 0.71 1.39
CA VAL A 125 -4.63 2.07 1.40
C VAL A 125 -6.11 2.08 1.06
N LEU A 126 -6.86 2.95 1.73
CA LEU A 126 -8.25 3.24 1.38
C LEU A 126 -8.42 4.76 1.18
N GLN A 127 -9.26 5.16 0.22
CA GLN A 127 -9.44 6.56 -0.19
C GLN A 127 -10.78 7.11 0.31
N ALA A 128 -10.77 8.09 1.22
CA ALA A 128 -11.97 8.59 1.90
C ALA A 128 -13.01 9.25 0.98
N TYR A 129 -12.60 9.69 -0.21
CA TYR A 129 -13.50 10.29 -1.20
C TYR A 129 -14.42 9.30 -1.94
N LEU A 130 -14.15 7.98 -1.91
CA LEU A 130 -15.00 7.00 -2.60
C LEU A 130 -16.19 6.64 -1.72
N HIS A 131 -17.36 6.50 -2.35
CA HIS A 131 -18.59 6.12 -1.64
C HIS A 131 -18.49 4.73 -0.99
N ARG A 132 -17.69 3.82 -1.58
CA ARG A 132 -17.49 2.44 -1.11
C ARG A 132 -16.63 2.31 0.15
N THR A 133 -15.78 3.30 0.43
CA THR A 133 -14.66 3.14 1.36
C THR A 133 -15.06 2.78 2.79
N GLU A 134 -16.22 3.24 3.26
CA GLU A 134 -16.69 2.87 4.59
C GLU A 134 -17.00 1.37 4.71
N ALA A 135 -17.54 0.76 3.65
CA ALA A 135 -17.79 -0.68 3.60
C ALA A 135 -16.46 -1.46 3.51
N ASP A 136 -15.55 -1.02 2.65
CA ASP A 136 -14.24 -1.65 2.51
C ASP A 136 -13.42 -1.55 3.82
N CYS A 137 -13.40 -0.39 4.49
CA CYS A 137 -12.75 -0.26 5.80
C CYS A 137 -13.31 -1.27 6.80
N ARG A 138 -14.64 -1.43 6.89
CA ARG A 138 -15.24 -2.45 7.79
C ARG A 138 -14.82 -3.87 7.43
N HIS A 139 -14.73 -4.19 6.16
CA HIS A 139 -14.35 -5.52 5.69
C HIS A 139 -12.87 -5.83 5.96
N PHE A 140 -11.98 -4.89 5.69
CA PHE A 140 -10.54 -5.04 5.85
C PHE A 140 -10.02 -4.71 7.26
N SER A 141 -10.89 -4.26 8.18
CA SER A 141 -10.59 -4.02 9.58
C SER A 141 -10.69 -5.32 10.38
N GLY A 142 -9.54 -5.86 10.78
CA GLY A 142 -9.42 -7.01 11.67
C GLY A 142 -8.25 -6.87 12.64
N SER A 143 -8.09 -7.85 13.52
CA SER A 143 -6.95 -7.89 14.43
C SER A 143 -5.65 -7.99 13.64
N GLY A 144 -4.70 -7.08 13.90
CA GLY A 144 -3.40 -7.05 13.21
C GLY A 144 -3.43 -6.45 11.80
N SER A 145 -4.61 -6.14 11.26
CA SER A 145 -4.72 -5.47 9.96
C SER A 145 -4.14 -4.06 10.03
N ARG A 146 -3.60 -3.60 8.90
CA ARG A 146 -3.06 -2.24 8.74
C ARG A 146 -3.80 -1.57 7.60
N ILE A 147 -4.33 -0.38 7.85
CA ILE A 147 -5.02 0.43 6.84
C ILE A 147 -4.45 1.84 6.90
N ARG A 148 -3.96 2.34 5.76
CA ARG A 148 -3.57 3.73 5.59
C ARG A 148 -4.73 4.46 4.92
N LEU A 149 -5.32 5.43 5.60
CA LEU A 149 -6.42 6.22 5.05
C LEU A 149 -5.88 7.51 4.41
N CYS A 150 -6.24 7.77 3.15
CA CYS A 150 -5.95 9.02 2.46
C CYS A 150 -7.25 9.69 1.98
N LYS A 151 -7.19 10.94 1.53
CA LYS A 151 -8.37 11.62 0.95
C LYS A 151 -8.77 11.01 -0.39
N GLY A 152 -7.78 10.76 -1.26
CA GLY A 152 -7.94 10.37 -2.66
C GLY A 152 -7.17 11.34 -3.56
N ALA A 153 -6.53 10.84 -4.62
CA ALA A 153 -5.64 11.62 -5.47
C ALA A 153 -6.06 11.67 -6.95
N TYR A 154 -7.04 10.84 -7.35
CA TYR A 154 -7.44 10.69 -8.74
C TYR A 154 -8.69 11.51 -9.06
N LYS A 155 -8.90 11.79 -10.35
CA LYS A 155 -10.07 12.54 -10.81
C LYS A 155 -11.22 11.58 -11.12
N GLU A 156 -12.02 11.29 -10.12
CA GLU A 156 -13.08 10.29 -10.19
C GLU A 156 -14.45 10.84 -10.56
N PRO A 157 -15.30 10.08 -11.27
CA PRO A 157 -16.65 10.51 -11.60
C PRO A 157 -17.55 10.60 -10.36
N ALA A 158 -18.54 11.51 -10.40
CA ALA A 158 -19.47 11.74 -9.30
C ALA A 158 -20.30 10.51 -8.89
N GLY A 159 -20.41 9.49 -9.76
CA GLY A 159 -21.08 8.24 -9.43
C GLY A 159 -20.32 7.40 -8.39
N VAL A 160 -19.00 7.53 -8.30
CA VAL A 160 -18.15 6.70 -7.43
C VAL A 160 -17.48 7.49 -6.31
N ALA A 161 -17.33 8.82 -6.46
CA ALA A 161 -16.62 9.67 -5.52
C ALA A 161 -17.35 10.97 -5.19
N PHE A 162 -17.18 11.42 -3.94
CA PHE A 162 -17.55 12.75 -3.49
C PHE A 162 -16.78 13.81 -4.28
N GLN A 163 -17.49 14.82 -4.76
CA GLN A 163 -16.90 15.85 -5.63
C GLN A 163 -16.52 17.12 -4.86
N LYS A 164 -17.12 17.35 -3.68
CA LYS A 164 -16.85 18.53 -2.87
C LYS A 164 -15.85 18.19 -1.77
N ALA A 165 -14.84 19.04 -1.59
CA ALA A 165 -13.84 18.88 -0.52
C ALA A 165 -14.47 18.70 0.86
N ALA A 166 -15.54 19.46 1.17
CA ALA A 166 -16.27 19.34 2.44
C ALA A 166 -16.89 17.94 2.66
N GLU A 167 -17.30 17.25 1.60
CA GLU A 167 -17.84 15.87 1.70
C GLU A 167 -16.71 14.87 1.98
N VAL A 168 -15.55 15.04 1.33
CA VAL A 168 -14.33 14.25 1.56
C VAL A 168 -13.80 14.45 2.98
N ASP A 169 -13.68 15.71 3.42
CA ASP A 169 -13.22 16.07 4.76
C ASP A 169 -14.17 15.57 5.85
N ALA A 170 -15.47 15.49 5.58
CA ALA A 170 -16.43 14.88 6.50
C ALA A 170 -16.36 13.35 6.48
N SER A 171 -15.99 12.73 5.36
CA SER A 171 -15.86 11.28 5.21
C SER A 171 -14.66 10.71 5.96
N TYR A 172 -13.51 11.37 5.86
CA TYR A 172 -12.25 10.94 6.46
C TYR A 172 -12.34 10.60 7.97
N PRO A 173 -12.82 11.50 8.86
CA PRO A 173 -12.94 11.21 10.28
C PRO A 173 -14.03 10.16 10.58
N ARG A 174 -15.10 10.06 9.78
CA ARG A 174 -16.10 8.99 9.94
C ARG A 174 -15.48 7.62 9.71
N ILE A 175 -14.69 7.46 8.66
CA ILE A 175 -14.01 6.20 8.36
C ILE A 175 -12.96 5.90 9.45
N SER A 176 -12.16 6.89 9.84
CA SER A 176 -11.14 6.72 10.89
C SER A 176 -11.72 6.35 12.26
N SER A 177 -12.88 6.90 12.62
CA SER A 177 -13.59 6.60 13.87
C SER A 177 -14.43 5.32 13.83
N SER A 178 -14.76 4.82 12.63
CA SER A 178 -15.32 3.50 12.44
C SER A 178 -14.26 2.42 12.77
N ARG A 179 -14.64 1.13 12.77
CA ARG A 179 -13.80 -0.02 13.20
C ARG A 179 -12.35 -0.11 12.64
N CYS A 180 -11.95 0.76 11.71
CA CYS A 180 -10.55 1.00 11.37
C CYS A 180 -9.65 1.29 12.60
N SER A 181 -10.18 1.69 13.76
CA SER A 181 -9.40 1.87 14.99
C SER A 181 -8.85 0.59 15.64
N SER A 182 -9.32 -0.62 15.23
CA SER A 182 -8.69 -1.89 15.66
C SER A 182 -7.50 -2.29 14.78
N ALA A 183 -7.34 -1.63 13.63
CA ALA A 183 -6.15 -1.69 12.79
C ALA A 183 -5.17 -0.59 13.22
N SER A 184 -3.86 -0.82 13.06
CA SER A 184 -2.85 0.23 13.25
C SER A 184 -3.01 1.26 12.13
N ALA A 185 -3.87 2.26 12.31
CA ALA A 185 -4.15 3.28 11.31
C ALA A 185 -3.09 4.39 11.37
N THR A 186 -2.33 4.55 10.29
CA THR A 186 -1.50 5.74 10.05
C THR A 186 -2.27 6.70 9.13
N ALA A 187 -2.63 7.85 9.67
CA ALA A 187 -3.25 8.93 8.91
C ALA A 187 -2.16 9.70 8.15
N ASN A 188 -2.29 9.79 6.82
CA ASN A 188 -1.45 10.67 6.02
C ASN A 188 -2.32 11.80 5.47
N ASN A 189 -2.31 12.93 6.18
CA ASN A 189 -3.05 14.13 5.81
C ASN A 189 -2.18 14.95 4.85
N ALA A 190 -1.93 14.41 3.66
CA ALA A 190 -1.30 15.17 2.58
C ALA A 190 -2.40 15.97 1.89
N ASP A 191 -2.47 17.27 2.19
CA ASP A 191 -3.21 18.22 1.39
C ASP A 191 -2.45 18.42 0.07
N TRP A 192 -2.97 17.87 -1.02
CA TRP A 192 -2.58 18.21 -2.39
C TRP A 192 -3.67 19.11 -3.00
#